data_AF-A0A8K0EJB1-F1
#
_entry.id   AF-A0A8K0EJB1-F1
#
_cell.length_a   1.000
_cell.length_b   1.000
_cell.length_c   1.000
_cell.angle_alpha   90.00
_cell.angle_beta   90.00
_cell.angle_gamma   90.00
#
_symmetry.space_group_name_H-M   'P 1'
#
loop_
_entity.id
_entity.type
_entity.pdbx_description
1 polymer ?
#
loop_
_entity_poly.entity_id
_entity_poly.type
_entity_poly.pdbx_seq_one_letter_code
_entity_poly.pdbx_strand_id
1 'polypeptide(L)'
;MTQKLVARPSSDIRTTMLVPAVLLSLVACASCAPPLSAVPNSDGGIPQAVERAETTVPYDPAGPSATAVPVIIGTFVSGIKCDGWTFFLVPDGCSSIYYVCSPGQDDPILMHCPANLVFNKDLGVCDWPDHVPYCSCQSGLGGASCQINLDDCSPNPCQNGGFCQNLVGDFVCYCLPSYQGKTCETYVDPCSSGPCQNGGVCSASGDEFTCSCQPGWNGTMCEMEIDECSPNPCQNGGVCQDLVADFSCSCPAPYEGNMCEIYDLDECSSTPCQNGGVCQDLVADFSCSCPYPYEGKMCETYVSTPPPYVPTTAPVITEGAVVPFSSGLMCNGMNFFLLDTDCSHIYYVCSPGYDAPIVMHCPSNLVFNKDLRVCDYPGAVVYC
;
A
#
# COMPACT_ATOMS: atom_id res chain seq x y z
N MET A 1 -8.54 -47.88 36.58
CA MET A 1 -7.54 -48.48 37.50
C MET A 1 -6.35 -48.85 36.61
N THR A 2 -5.14 -48.32 36.72
CA THR A 2 -4.42 -47.88 37.93
C THR A 2 -3.31 -46.93 37.46
N GLN A 3 -3.24 -45.73 38.06
CA GLN A 3 -2.09 -44.83 37.99
C GLN A 3 -0.93 -45.42 38.80
N LYS A 4 0.30 -45.30 38.31
CA LYS A 4 1.52 -45.42 39.12
C LYS A 4 2.37 -44.16 38.92
N LEU A 5 2.43 -43.35 39.97
CA LEU A 5 3.49 -42.36 40.20
C LEU A 5 4.80 -43.07 40.57
N VAL A 6 5.95 -42.43 40.31
CA VAL A 6 6.98 -42.03 41.31
C VAL A 6 8.18 -41.32 40.63
N ALA A 7 8.42 -40.09 41.11
CA ALA A 7 9.65 -39.31 41.41
C ALA A 7 10.77 -38.97 40.37
N ARG A 8 11.23 -37.71 40.54
CA ARG A 8 12.40 -36.99 39.95
C ARG A 8 13.76 -37.55 40.45
N PRO A 9 14.91 -37.16 39.84
CA PRO A 9 15.59 -35.91 40.23
C PRO A 9 16.15 -35.05 39.07
N SER A 10 16.59 -33.85 39.44
CA SER A 10 17.09 -32.71 38.67
C SER A 10 18.41 -32.93 37.91
N SER A 11 18.54 -32.29 36.74
CA SER A 11 19.74 -31.56 36.33
C SER A 11 19.42 -30.62 35.16
N ASP A 12 20.02 -29.43 35.25
CA ASP A 12 19.98 -28.33 34.29
C ASP A 12 20.44 -28.72 32.89
N ILE A 13 19.95 -27.99 31.88
CA ILE A 13 20.69 -27.39 30.76
C ILE A 13 19.65 -26.67 29.87
N ARG A 14 19.70 -25.32 29.86
CA ARG A 14 19.15 -24.50 28.76
C ARG A 14 20.32 -23.81 28.07
N THR A 15 20.54 -24.20 26.84
CA THR A 15 21.47 -23.61 25.88
C THR A 15 20.88 -22.29 25.38
N THR A 16 21.66 -21.20 25.42
CA THR A 16 21.35 -19.95 24.69
C THR A 16 22.58 -19.62 23.84
N MET A 17 22.34 -19.40 22.55
CA MET A 17 23.34 -19.10 21.53
C MET A 17 23.85 -17.65 21.62
N LEU A 18 25.13 -17.50 21.29
CA LEU A 18 25.94 -16.29 21.26
C LEU A 18 25.69 -15.40 20.03
N VAL A 19 25.85 -14.08 20.21
CA VAL A 19 26.38 -13.11 19.22
C VAL A 19 27.25 -12.08 19.99
N PRO A 20 28.40 -11.58 19.46
CA PRO A 20 29.52 -11.09 20.26
C PRO A 20 29.50 -9.59 20.56
N ALA A 21 30.08 -9.22 21.72
CA ALA A 21 30.31 -7.85 22.16
C ALA A 21 31.71 -7.36 21.75
N VAL A 22 31.77 -6.12 21.25
CA VAL A 22 32.97 -5.36 20.88
C VAL A 22 33.62 -4.77 22.14
N LEU A 23 34.95 -4.91 22.25
CA LEU A 23 35.78 -4.32 23.29
C LEU A 23 35.91 -2.80 23.13
N LEU A 24 35.73 -2.05 24.23
CA LEU A 24 36.47 -0.80 24.46
C LEU A 24 36.81 -0.68 25.95
N SER A 25 38.09 -0.51 26.23
CA SER A 25 38.74 -0.55 27.53
C SER A 25 38.61 0.76 28.30
N LEU A 26 38.11 0.69 29.55
CA LEU A 26 38.32 1.73 30.57
C LEU A 26 38.96 1.07 31.80
N VAL A 27 40.15 1.56 32.13
CA VAL A 27 40.92 1.22 33.34
C VAL A 27 40.43 2.13 34.47
N ALA A 28 39.86 1.54 35.51
CA ALA A 28 39.62 2.22 36.78
C ALA A 28 40.73 1.84 37.76
N CYS A 29 41.43 2.85 38.31
CA CYS A 29 42.43 2.67 39.35
C CYS A 29 41.87 3.23 40.67
N ALA A 30 41.70 2.35 41.66
CA ALA A 30 41.39 2.71 43.03
C ALA A 30 42.68 2.58 43.88
N SER A 31 42.74 3.42 44.91
CA SER A 31 43.71 3.45 46.03
C SER A 31 45.12 3.97 45.73
N CYS A 32 45.41 5.16 46.26
CA CYS A 32 46.59 5.42 47.11
C CYS A 32 46.55 6.86 47.66
N ALA A 33 46.35 6.98 48.97
CA ALA A 33 46.73 8.17 49.73
C ALA A 33 48.27 8.22 49.89
N PRO A 34 48.89 9.41 49.93
CA PRO A 34 50.21 9.57 50.51
C PRO A 34 50.24 10.56 51.70
N PRO A 35 51.36 10.58 52.46
CA PRO A 35 51.35 10.82 53.90
C PRO A 35 51.80 12.23 54.35
N LEU A 36 51.54 12.52 55.62
CA LEU A 36 52.17 13.59 56.40
C LEU A 36 53.65 13.27 56.69
N SER A 37 54.58 14.20 56.44
CA SER A 37 55.82 14.37 57.22
C SER A 37 56.56 15.69 56.92
N ALA A 38 56.79 16.43 58.03
CA ALA A 38 57.98 17.19 58.45
C ALA A 38 58.71 18.21 57.53
N VAL A 39 58.95 19.37 58.15
CA VAL A 39 59.76 20.55 57.77
C VAL A 39 61.26 20.21 57.73
N PRO A 40 62.05 20.86 56.85
CA PRO A 40 63.08 21.79 57.36
C PRO A 40 63.14 23.14 56.62
N ASN A 41 63.55 24.17 57.36
CA ASN A 41 63.77 25.56 56.94
C ASN A 41 64.73 25.72 55.76
N SER A 42 64.42 26.66 54.86
CA SER A 42 65.40 27.66 54.37
C SER A 42 64.70 28.88 53.78
N ASP A 43 65.27 30.04 54.08
CA ASP A 43 64.85 31.43 53.82
C ASP A 43 64.42 31.79 52.38
N GLY A 44 63.52 32.77 52.26
CA GLY A 44 63.49 33.65 51.07
C GLY A 44 62.15 34.22 50.56
N GLY A 45 61.45 35.04 51.37
CA GLY A 45 60.78 36.29 50.94
C GLY A 45 59.58 36.35 49.95
N ILE A 46 58.51 37.03 50.43
CA ILE A 46 57.49 37.87 49.72
C ILE A 46 56.14 37.15 49.33
N PRO A 47 54.97 37.80 49.54
CA PRO A 47 54.02 37.55 50.63
C PRO A 47 52.84 36.62 50.25
N GLN A 48 52.11 36.23 51.29
CA GLN A 48 51.02 35.25 51.29
C GLN A 48 49.87 35.57 50.32
N ALA A 49 49.44 34.52 49.61
CA ALA A 49 48.13 34.41 48.97
C ALA A 49 47.02 34.46 50.03
N VAL A 50 46.00 35.29 49.80
CA VAL A 50 44.75 35.27 50.59
C VAL A 50 43.87 34.17 50.01
N GLU A 51 43.44 33.24 50.87
CA GLU A 51 42.52 32.15 50.53
C GLU A 51 41.18 32.68 49.98
N ARG A 52 40.70 31.96 48.96
CA ARG A 52 39.50 32.20 48.16
C ARG A 52 38.25 31.80 48.94
N ALA A 53 37.33 32.74 49.20
CA ALA A 53 35.97 32.44 49.61
C ALA A 53 35.03 32.64 48.41
N GLU A 54 34.56 31.56 47.80
CA GLU A 54 33.42 31.60 46.88
C GLU A 54 32.14 31.66 47.73
N THR A 55 31.54 32.84 47.88
CA THR A 55 30.23 33.01 48.50
C THR A 55 29.13 32.73 47.48
N THR A 56 28.53 31.55 47.55
CA THR A 56 27.27 31.23 46.87
C THR A 56 26.12 31.95 47.58
N VAL A 57 25.43 32.86 46.90
CA VAL A 57 24.24 33.55 47.45
C VAL A 57 23.00 32.66 47.19
N PRO A 58 22.20 32.28 48.20
CA PRO A 58 20.97 31.51 48.01
C PRO A 58 19.89 32.31 47.28
N TYR A 59 19.08 31.65 46.46
CA TYR A 59 17.90 32.23 45.81
C TYR A 59 16.74 32.38 46.82
N ASP A 60 16.20 33.59 46.98
CA ASP A 60 15.06 33.90 47.86
C ASP A 60 13.98 34.67 47.06
N PRO A 61 12.80 34.08 46.80
CA PRO A 61 11.74 34.68 46.00
C PRO A 61 10.81 35.65 46.76
N ALA A 62 11.00 35.90 48.07
CA ALA A 62 10.10 36.75 48.85
C ALA A 62 10.77 37.47 50.04
N GLY A 63 11.80 38.32 49.80
CA GLY A 63 12.50 39.06 50.86
C GLY A 63 13.50 40.09 50.30
N PRO A 64 13.91 41.11 51.07
CA PRO A 64 14.35 42.41 50.55
C PRO A 64 15.64 42.33 49.72
N SER A 65 15.77 43.26 48.76
CA SER A 65 16.98 43.59 47.99
C SER A 65 18.22 42.92 48.55
N ALA A 66 18.80 41.99 47.79
CA ALA A 66 20.07 41.34 48.10
C ALA A 66 21.01 42.39 48.72
N THR A 67 21.32 42.21 50.00
CA THR A 67 22.23 43.06 50.77
C THR A 67 23.41 43.44 49.89
N ALA A 68 23.64 44.75 49.70
CA ALA A 68 24.72 45.30 48.90
C ALA A 68 26.05 44.57 49.21
N VAL A 69 26.47 43.68 48.31
CA VAL A 69 27.79 43.07 48.36
C VAL A 69 28.71 43.92 47.49
N PRO A 70 29.63 44.73 48.06
CA PRO A 70 30.65 45.38 47.26
C PRO A 70 31.60 44.31 46.72
N VAL A 71 31.77 44.23 45.40
CA VAL A 71 32.63 43.22 44.79
C VAL A 71 34.09 43.66 44.84
N ILE A 72 34.93 42.76 45.33
CA ILE A 72 36.38 42.89 45.48
C ILE A 72 37.00 42.17 44.27
N ILE A 73 37.44 42.93 43.26
CA ILE A 73 38.53 42.70 42.30
C ILE A 73 38.16 43.52 41.06
N GLY A 74 38.87 44.62 40.86
CA GLY A 74 38.78 45.39 39.63
C GLY A 74 40.15 45.61 39.03
N THR A 75 40.22 45.53 37.70
CA THR A 75 41.41 45.83 36.91
C THR A 75 41.21 47.16 36.20
N PHE A 76 42.26 47.97 36.15
CA PHE A 76 42.23 49.23 35.38
C PHE A 76 42.19 48.92 33.89
N VAL A 77 41.24 49.51 33.18
CA VAL A 77 41.09 49.33 31.73
C VAL A 77 41.50 50.62 31.04
N SER A 78 42.66 50.61 30.39
CA SER A 78 43.15 51.74 29.61
C SER A 78 42.39 51.89 28.29
N GLY A 79 41.93 53.10 27.96
CA GLY A 79 41.29 53.43 26.68
C GLY A 79 39.78 53.74 26.75
N ILE A 80 39.17 53.66 27.93
CA ILE A 80 37.79 54.09 28.19
C ILE A 80 37.88 55.23 29.22
N LYS A 81 37.18 56.35 29.01
CA LYS A 81 37.19 57.50 29.93
C LYS A 81 35.85 57.68 30.63
N CYS A 82 35.89 58.13 31.87
CA CYS A 82 34.71 58.30 32.70
C CYS A 82 33.77 59.45 32.27
N ASP A 83 34.24 60.45 31.52
CA ASP A 83 33.44 61.52 30.87
C ASP A 83 32.27 62.10 31.70
N GLY A 84 32.44 62.20 33.03
CA GLY A 84 31.43 62.75 33.97
C GLY A 84 30.38 61.75 34.49
N TRP A 85 30.45 60.47 34.12
CA TRP A 85 29.56 59.41 34.63
C TRP A 85 30.12 58.76 35.90
N THR A 86 29.24 58.39 36.83
CA THR A 86 29.61 57.61 38.03
C THR A 86 29.72 56.10 37.74
N PHE A 87 29.02 55.62 36.73
CA PHE A 87 29.08 54.25 36.20
C PHE A 87 28.66 54.25 34.73
N PHE A 88 29.16 53.28 33.94
CA PHE A 88 28.66 53.02 32.59
C PHE A 88 28.60 51.52 32.31
N LEU A 89 27.64 51.13 31.49
CA LEU A 89 27.38 49.74 31.13
C LEU A 89 28.30 49.26 30.00
N VAL A 90 28.59 47.96 29.99
CA VAL A 90 28.89 47.24 28.73
C VAL A 90 27.63 47.37 27.84
N PRO A 91 27.74 47.60 26.51
CA PRO A 91 26.62 47.97 25.64
C PRO A 91 25.38 47.05 25.68
N ASP A 92 25.52 45.82 26.18
CA ASP A 92 24.54 44.75 26.02
C ASP A 92 23.46 44.70 27.12
N GLY A 93 23.51 45.57 28.14
CA GLY A 93 22.46 45.68 29.16
C GLY A 93 22.25 44.45 30.07
N CYS A 94 22.88 43.31 29.82
CA CYS A 94 22.75 42.10 30.66
C CYS A 94 24.10 41.50 30.97
N SER A 95 25.03 42.37 31.34
CA SER A 95 26.36 41.92 31.69
C SER A 95 26.47 41.70 33.19
N SER A 96 27.10 40.59 33.57
CA SER A 96 27.68 40.44 34.91
C SER A 96 28.92 41.31 35.08
N ILE A 97 29.25 42.16 34.10
CA ILE A 97 30.39 43.07 34.11
C ILE A 97 29.87 44.50 34.02
N TYR A 98 30.38 45.38 34.87
CA TYR A 98 30.07 46.82 34.85
C TYR A 98 31.30 47.65 35.16
N TYR A 99 31.28 48.94 34.82
CA TYR A 99 32.40 49.84 35.08
C TYR A 99 32.03 50.89 36.13
N VAL A 100 32.94 51.13 37.07
CA VAL A 100 32.80 52.16 38.12
C VAL A 100 33.84 53.24 37.93
N CYS A 101 33.40 54.49 38.03
CA CYS A 101 34.25 55.66 37.96
C CYS A 101 34.43 56.29 39.34
N SER A 102 35.67 56.42 39.78
CA SER A 102 36.02 57.02 41.07
C SER A 102 36.41 58.49 40.90
N PRO A 103 36.01 59.40 41.81
CA PRO A 103 36.42 60.80 41.75
C PRO A 103 37.95 60.95 41.77
N GLY A 104 38.51 61.59 40.74
CA GLY A 104 39.95 61.81 40.61
C GLY A 104 40.72 60.73 39.84
N GLN A 105 40.04 59.75 39.25
CA GLN A 105 40.63 58.82 38.28
C GLN A 105 39.94 58.93 36.92
N ASP A 106 40.74 59.05 35.85
CA ASP A 106 40.24 59.12 34.48
C ASP A 106 39.88 57.74 33.91
N ASP A 107 40.57 56.69 34.38
CA ASP A 107 40.37 55.31 33.94
C ASP A 107 39.35 54.58 34.84
N PRO A 108 38.39 53.85 34.24
CA PRO A 108 37.34 53.13 34.94
C PRO A 108 37.86 51.82 35.55
N ILE A 109 37.19 51.40 36.61
CA ILE A 109 37.42 50.11 37.27
C ILE A 109 36.42 49.09 36.71
N LEU A 110 36.91 48.02 36.10
CA LEU A 110 36.09 46.88 35.71
C LEU A 110 35.62 46.14 36.96
N MET A 111 34.33 45.88 37.07
CA MET A 111 33.71 45.16 38.18
C MET A 111 32.93 43.96 37.64
N HIS A 112 32.90 42.87 38.40
CA HIS A 112 32.09 41.70 38.11
C HIS A 112 30.99 41.56 39.16
N CYS A 113 29.77 41.23 38.79
CA CYS A 113 28.77 40.78 39.74
C CYS A 113 29.10 39.36 40.23
N PRO A 114 28.65 38.98 41.43
CA PRO A 114 28.71 37.60 41.90
C PRO A 114 28.01 36.65 40.92
N ALA A 115 28.34 35.35 41.01
CA ALA A 115 27.78 34.35 40.11
C ALA A 115 26.24 34.41 40.06
N ASN A 116 25.69 34.35 38.84
CA ASN A 116 24.26 34.41 38.52
C ASN A 116 23.56 35.76 38.72
N LEU A 117 24.26 36.82 39.14
CA LEU A 117 23.70 38.17 39.25
C LEU A 117 24.12 39.05 38.06
N VAL A 118 23.28 40.05 37.75
CA VAL A 118 23.53 41.06 36.71
C VAL A 118 23.47 42.45 37.32
N PHE A 119 24.19 43.42 36.74
CA PHE A 119 24.16 44.78 37.25
C PHE A 119 22.86 45.48 36.87
N ASN A 120 22.06 45.88 37.86
CA ASN A 120 20.87 46.70 37.72
C ASN A 120 21.26 48.18 37.80
N LYS A 121 21.30 48.87 36.65
CA LYS A 121 21.71 50.27 36.49
C LYS A 121 20.75 51.25 37.17
N ASP A 122 19.49 50.88 37.29
CA ASP A 122 18.45 51.74 37.86
C ASP A 122 18.57 51.76 39.40
N LEU A 123 19.07 50.66 39.98
CA LEU A 123 19.31 50.53 41.42
C LEU A 123 20.79 50.67 41.81
N GLY A 124 21.72 50.60 40.86
CA GLY A 124 23.17 50.67 41.10
C GLY A 124 23.73 49.46 41.86
N VAL A 125 23.07 48.29 41.79
CA VAL A 125 23.45 47.06 42.52
C VAL A 125 23.42 45.85 41.61
N CYS A 126 24.11 44.77 42.00
CA CYS A 126 23.92 43.47 41.35
C CYS A 126 22.60 42.86 41.86
N ASP A 127 21.70 42.55 40.94
CA ASP A 127 20.36 42.01 41.21
C ASP A 127 20.14 40.73 40.40
N TRP A 128 19.06 40.02 40.69
CA TRP A 128 18.67 38.86 39.92
C TRP A 128 18.19 39.27 38.52
N PRO A 129 18.48 38.48 37.46
CA PRO A 129 18.17 38.85 36.07
C PRO A 129 16.69 39.16 35.79
N ASP A 130 15.77 38.49 36.50
CA ASP A 130 14.33 38.68 36.41
C ASP A 130 13.83 40.01 37.03
N HIS A 131 14.65 40.66 37.86
CA HIS A 131 14.39 41.99 38.40
C HIS A 131 14.99 43.13 37.56
N VAL A 132 15.73 42.82 36.48
CA VAL A 132 16.37 43.83 35.63
C VAL A 132 15.51 44.10 34.37
N PRO A 133 14.82 45.24 34.28
CA PRO A 133 13.77 45.49 33.28
C PRO A 133 14.29 45.63 31.84
N TYR A 134 15.60 45.78 31.63
CA TYR A 134 16.24 45.85 30.31
C TYR A 134 16.92 44.54 29.88
N CYS A 135 16.74 43.46 30.65
CA CYS A 135 17.08 42.11 30.21
C CYS A 135 15.94 41.45 29.44
N SER A 136 15.66 42.00 28.26
CA SER A 136 14.82 41.33 27.26
C SER A 136 15.69 40.43 26.39
N CYS A 137 15.74 39.14 26.70
CA CYS A 137 16.30 38.16 25.77
C CYS A 137 15.40 38.04 24.53
N GLN A 138 16.01 37.68 23.39
CA GLN A 138 15.24 37.24 22.22
C GLN A 138 14.35 36.04 22.64
N SER A 139 13.12 35.97 22.12
CA SER A 139 12.20 34.86 22.39
C SER A 139 12.92 33.50 22.21
N GLY A 140 12.80 32.63 23.21
CA GLY A 140 13.49 31.33 23.24
C GLY A 140 14.83 31.29 23.96
N LEU A 141 15.39 32.44 24.33
CA LEU A 141 16.63 32.50 25.11
C LEU A 141 16.37 32.91 26.56
N GLY A 142 17.19 32.40 27.46
CA GLY A 142 17.16 32.70 28.88
C GLY A 142 18.55 32.81 29.51
N GLY A 143 18.56 33.05 30.82
CA GLY A 143 19.76 33.24 31.60
C GLY A 143 20.24 34.70 31.63
N ALA A 144 21.12 34.98 32.58
CA ALA A 144 21.66 36.30 32.87
C ALA A 144 22.29 37.02 31.66
N SER A 145 22.80 36.27 30.67
CA SER A 145 23.39 36.81 29.43
C SER A 145 22.76 36.23 28.16
N CYS A 146 21.51 35.75 28.24
CA CYS A 146 20.74 35.21 27.11
C CYS A 146 21.43 34.09 26.30
N GLN A 147 22.30 33.32 26.95
CA GLN A 147 23.07 32.23 26.34
C GLN A 147 22.41 30.86 26.48
N ILE A 148 21.34 30.76 27.27
CA ILE A 148 20.65 29.50 27.53
C ILE A 148 19.52 29.38 26.51
N ASN A 149 19.55 28.34 25.69
CA ASN A 149 18.38 28.00 24.88
C ASN A 149 17.30 27.39 25.78
N LEU A 150 16.14 28.03 25.86
CA LEU A 150 15.00 27.48 26.59
C LEU A 150 14.53 26.19 25.89
N ASP A 151 14.00 25.24 26.66
CA ASP A 151 13.55 23.98 26.11
C ASP A 151 12.13 24.09 25.58
N ASP A 152 12.00 24.40 24.29
CA ASP A 152 10.72 24.48 23.59
C ASP A 152 10.06 23.08 23.42
N CYS A 153 10.75 22.00 23.82
CA CYS A 153 10.22 20.64 23.86
C CYS A 153 9.64 20.22 25.23
N SER A 154 9.49 21.15 26.18
CA SER A 154 8.98 20.83 27.53
C SER A 154 7.79 21.71 27.93
N PRO A 155 6.56 21.14 28.07
CA PRO A 155 6.20 19.75 27.76
C PRO A 155 6.26 19.45 26.26
N ASN A 156 6.47 18.17 25.88
CA ASN A 156 6.65 17.78 24.47
C ASN A 156 5.45 18.22 23.60
N PRO A 157 5.64 19.16 22.66
CA PRO A 157 4.56 19.66 21.80
C PRO A 157 4.23 18.68 20.67
N CYS A 158 5.11 17.73 20.34
CA CYS A 158 4.92 16.77 19.26
C CYS A 158 3.94 15.67 19.67
N GLN A 159 2.82 15.61 18.98
CA GLN A 159 1.76 14.63 19.19
C GLN A 159 2.09 13.30 18.50
N ASN A 160 1.28 12.27 18.77
CA ASN A 160 1.33 10.97 18.09
C ASN A 160 2.73 10.32 18.07
N GLY A 161 3.51 10.51 19.14
CA GLY A 161 4.84 9.92 19.27
C GLY A 161 5.94 10.60 18.45
N GLY A 162 5.69 11.80 17.91
CA GLY A 162 6.70 12.59 17.20
C GLY A 162 7.91 12.95 18.07
N PHE A 163 9.09 12.97 17.45
CA PHE A 163 10.34 13.37 18.11
C PHE A 163 10.51 14.89 18.06
N CYS A 164 10.67 15.52 19.22
CA CYS A 164 10.87 16.97 19.33
C CYS A 164 12.35 17.34 19.29
N GLN A 165 12.71 18.27 18.42
CA GLN A 165 14.00 18.94 18.41
C GLN A 165 13.83 20.38 18.89
N ASN A 166 14.55 20.70 19.98
CA ASN A 166 14.59 22.04 20.53
C ASN A 166 15.40 22.98 19.62
N LEU A 167 14.84 24.15 19.29
CA LEU A 167 15.51 25.23 18.57
C LEU A 167 15.46 26.51 19.41
N VAL A 168 15.95 27.63 18.89
CA VAL A 168 15.90 28.91 19.62
C VAL A 168 14.57 29.59 19.37
N GLY A 169 13.66 29.50 20.35
CA GLY A 169 12.35 30.17 20.31
C GLY A 169 11.34 29.50 19.41
N ASP A 170 11.61 28.24 19.05
CA ASP A 170 10.74 27.38 18.28
C ASP A 170 11.17 25.92 18.46
N PHE A 171 10.41 25.00 17.88
CA PHE A 171 10.72 23.59 17.87
C PHE A 171 10.42 23.00 16.50
N VAL A 172 11.02 21.84 16.22
CA VAL A 172 10.67 21.00 15.05
C VAL A 172 10.20 19.65 15.55
N CYS A 173 9.03 19.24 15.08
CA CYS A 173 8.53 17.88 15.27
C CYS A 173 8.86 17.01 14.06
N TYR A 174 9.56 15.92 14.32
CA TYR A 174 9.75 14.83 13.37
C TYR A 174 8.64 13.82 13.56
N CYS A 175 7.68 13.82 12.63
CA CYS A 175 6.49 12.98 12.71
C CYS A 175 6.79 11.53 12.33
N LEU A 176 6.06 10.60 12.97
CA LEU A 176 6.01 9.21 12.52
C LEU A 176 5.35 9.13 11.13
N PRO A 177 5.58 8.03 10.39
CA PRO A 177 4.84 7.74 9.17
C PRO A 177 3.34 7.89 9.40
N SER A 178 2.63 8.47 8.44
CA SER A 178 1.17 8.69 8.51
C SER A 178 0.71 9.83 9.42
N TYR A 179 1.62 10.70 9.86
CA TYR A 179 1.28 11.96 10.52
C TYR A 179 1.98 13.17 9.87
N GLN A 180 1.30 14.30 9.87
CA GLN A 180 1.81 15.58 9.38
C GLN A 180 1.31 16.76 10.24
N GLY A 181 1.80 17.96 9.94
CA GLY A 181 1.49 19.19 10.67
C GLY A 181 2.66 19.65 11.53
N LYS A 182 2.57 20.87 12.10
CA LYS A 182 3.66 21.46 12.90
C LYS A 182 3.94 20.63 14.16
N THR A 183 2.91 19.97 14.68
CA THR A 183 2.95 19.17 15.91
C THR A 183 2.59 17.70 15.65
N CYS A 184 2.62 17.24 14.40
CA CYS A 184 2.19 15.88 14.02
C CYS A 184 0.73 15.57 14.37
N GLU A 185 -0.13 16.60 14.36
CA GLU A 185 -1.52 16.54 14.79
C GLU A 185 -2.46 15.90 13.76
N THR A 186 -2.06 15.88 12.50
CA THR A 186 -2.91 15.43 11.39
C THR A 186 -2.52 14.03 10.95
N TYR A 187 -3.43 13.08 11.08
CA TYR A 187 -3.26 11.76 10.46
C TYR A 187 -3.40 11.87 8.93
N VAL A 188 -2.49 11.23 8.22
CA VAL A 188 -2.49 11.09 6.76
C VAL A 188 -2.72 9.63 6.44
N ASP A 189 -3.85 9.34 5.81
CA ASP A 189 -4.15 7.99 5.34
C ASP A 189 -3.06 7.53 4.35
N PRO A 190 -2.30 6.45 4.66
CA PRO A 190 -1.32 5.86 3.76
C PRO A 190 -1.85 5.60 2.33
N CYS A 191 -3.14 5.27 2.22
CA CYS A 191 -3.79 4.96 0.95
C CYS A 191 -4.13 6.20 0.12
N SER A 192 -4.08 7.41 0.69
CA SER A 192 -4.42 8.66 -0.01
C SER A 192 -3.51 8.96 -1.21
N SER A 193 -2.29 8.44 -1.19
CA SER A 193 -1.32 8.55 -2.29
C SER A 193 -1.58 7.56 -3.44
N GLY A 194 -2.51 6.61 -3.27
CA GLY A 194 -2.76 5.54 -4.23
C GLY A 194 -1.55 4.62 -4.45
N PRO A 195 -0.98 4.00 -3.39
CA PRO A 195 0.26 3.23 -3.52
C PRO A 195 0.09 1.92 -4.29
N CYS A 196 -1.13 1.36 -4.35
CA CYS A 196 -1.40 0.09 -5.04
C CYS A 196 -1.57 0.31 -6.55
N GLN A 197 -0.79 -0.43 -7.33
CA GLN A 197 -0.80 -0.39 -8.80
C GLN A 197 -1.76 -1.43 -9.38
N ASN A 198 -1.95 -1.40 -10.70
CA ASN A 198 -2.68 -2.41 -11.48
C ASN A 198 -4.09 -2.75 -10.95
N GLY A 199 -4.79 -1.74 -10.43
CA GLY A 199 -6.15 -1.90 -9.89
C GLY A 199 -6.20 -2.58 -8.51
N GLY A 200 -5.06 -2.70 -7.82
CA GLY A 200 -5.00 -3.21 -6.46
C GLY A 200 -5.81 -2.35 -5.47
N VAL A 201 -6.41 -3.00 -4.48
CA VAL A 201 -7.23 -2.33 -3.45
C VAL A 201 -6.35 -2.02 -2.25
N CYS A 202 -6.24 -0.73 -1.90
CA CYS A 202 -5.49 -0.29 -0.73
C CYS A 202 -6.31 -0.38 0.55
N SER A 203 -5.67 -0.86 1.61
CA SER A 203 -6.23 -0.87 2.96
C SER A 203 -5.19 -0.33 3.95
N ALA A 204 -5.57 0.64 4.77
CA ALA A 204 -4.70 1.20 5.81
C ALA A 204 -4.95 0.52 7.16
N SER A 205 -3.87 0.26 7.91
CA SER A 205 -3.91 -0.30 9.26
C SER A 205 -2.95 0.49 10.15
N GLY A 206 -3.44 1.57 10.74
CA GLY A 206 -2.60 2.51 11.48
C GLY A 206 -1.63 3.21 10.53
N ASP A 207 -0.33 3.06 10.77
CA ASP A 207 0.70 3.76 9.99
C ASP A 207 1.15 2.96 8.75
N GLU A 208 0.65 1.73 8.60
CA GLU A 208 0.97 0.83 7.48
C GLU A 208 -0.18 0.74 6.48
N PHE A 209 0.14 0.36 5.24
CA PHE A 209 -0.85 -0.03 4.23
C PHE A 209 -0.58 -1.43 3.71
N THR A 210 -1.63 -2.07 3.21
CA THR A 210 -1.55 -3.34 2.51
C THR A 210 -2.36 -3.24 1.21
N CYS A 211 -1.77 -3.72 0.12
CA CYS A 211 -2.42 -3.82 -1.17
C CYS A 211 -2.96 -5.23 -1.39
N SER A 212 -4.26 -5.35 -1.68
CA SER A 212 -4.85 -6.57 -2.22
C SER A 212 -4.79 -6.53 -3.73
N CYS A 213 -3.95 -7.36 -4.33
CA CYS A 213 -3.73 -7.38 -5.78
C CYS A 213 -4.88 -8.03 -6.53
N GLN A 214 -5.10 -7.56 -7.76
CA GLN A 214 -5.97 -8.24 -8.72
C GLN A 214 -5.31 -9.56 -9.17
N PRO A 215 -6.09 -10.54 -9.67
CA PRO A 215 -5.52 -11.74 -10.29
C PRO A 215 -4.47 -11.39 -11.35
N GLY A 216 -3.40 -12.18 -11.44
CA GLY A 216 -2.27 -11.95 -12.35
C GLY A 216 -1.22 -10.95 -11.85
N TRP A 217 -1.38 -10.38 -10.65
CA TRP A 217 -0.43 -9.43 -10.07
C TRP A 217 0.01 -9.83 -8.66
N ASN A 218 1.26 -9.54 -8.33
CA ASN A 218 1.85 -9.72 -7.01
C ASN A 218 2.81 -8.54 -6.66
N GLY A 219 3.49 -8.65 -5.52
CA GLY A 219 4.30 -7.57 -4.94
C GLY A 219 3.56 -6.81 -3.85
N THR A 220 4.30 -6.00 -3.09
CA THR A 220 3.71 -5.25 -1.96
C THR A 220 2.82 -4.11 -2.42
N MET A 221 3.02 -3.62 -3.64
CA MET A 221 2.24 -2.58 -4.30
C MET A 221 1.51 -3.10 -5.54
N CYS A 222 1.43 -4.42 -5.74
CA CYS A 222 0.84 -5.04 -6.93
C CYS A 222 1.52 -4.62 -8.24
N GLU A 223 2.81 -4.34 -8.18
CA GLU A 223 3.63 -3.80 -9.26
C GLU A 223 4.22 -4.87 -10.18
N MET A 224 4.22 -6.12 -9.74
CA MET A 224 4.80 -7.25 -10.47
C MET A 224 3.68 -8.08 -11.09
N GLU A 225 3.79 -8.31 -12.39
CA GLU A 225 2.93 -9.24 -13.11
C GLU A 225 3.40 -10.68 -12.86
N ILE A 226 2.47 -11.62 -12.77
CA ILE A 226 2.76 -13.04 -12.52
C ILE A 226 2.98 -13.73 -13.87
N ASP A 227 4.21 -14.21 -14.11
CA ASP A 227 4.49 -15.05 -15.27
C ASP A 227 3.81 -16.42 -15.12
N GLU A 228 2.63 -16.58 -15.70
CA GLU A 228 1.86 -17.82 -15.70
C GLU A 228 2.53 -18.92 -16.55
N CYS A 229 3.53 -18.57 -17.37
CA CYS A 229 4.37 -19.50 -18.09
C CYS A 229 5.56 -20.04 -17.26
N SER A 230 5.64 -19.74 -15.96
CA SER A 230 6.72 -20.21 -15.09
C SER A 230 6.21 -20.95 -13.84
N PRO A 231 6.33 -22.30 -13.78
CA PRO A 231 6.92 -23.18 -14.79
C PRO A 231 6.00 -23.37 -16.02
N ASN A 232 6.58 -23.64 -17.19
CA ASN A 232 5.84 -23.75 -18.45
C ASN A 232 4.71 -24.79 -18.36
N PRO A 233 3.43 -24.39 -18.45
CA PRO A 233 2.29 -25.29 -18.37
C PRO A 233 2.07 -26.09 -19.67
N CYS A 234 2.59 -25.62 -20.80
CA CYS A 234 2.41 -26.26 -22.10
C CYS A 234 3.24 -27.54 -22.20
N GLN A 235 2.56 -28.65 -22.49
CA GLN A 235 3.15 -29.98 -22.64
C GLN A 235 3.65 -30.20 -24.08
N ASN A 236 4.34 -31.32 -24.28
CA ASN A 236 4.70 -31.83 -25.61
C ASN A 236 5.44 -30.85 -26.54
N GLY A 237 6.20 -29.91 -25.96
CA GLY A 237 6.94 -28.90 -26.71
C GLY A 237 6.11 -27.68 -27.12
N GLY A 238 4.93 -27.49 -26.52
CA GLY A 238 4.13 -26.28 -26.66
C GLY A 238 4.88 -25.02 -26.23
N VAL A 239 4.69 -23.94 -26.99
CA VAL A 239 5.24 -22.62 -26.68
C VAL A 239 4.21 -21.85 -25.88
N CYS A 240 4.56 -21.47 -24.65
CA CYS A 240 3.70 -20.69 -23.79
C CYS A 240 3.77 -19.20 -24.12
N GLN A 241 2.61 -18.56 -24.11
CA GLN A 241 2.46 -17.12 -24.13
C GLN A 241 1.73 -16.70 -22.84
N ASP A 242 2.41 -15.85 -22.10
CA ASP A 242 1.98 -15.26 -20.85
C ASP A 242 0.87 -14.20 -21.09
N LEU A 243 -0.13 -14.17 -20.21
CA LEU A 243 -1.29 -13.29 -20.27
C LEU A 243 -1.68 -12.90 -18.85
N VAL A 244 -2.25 -11.71 -18.61
CA VAL A 244 -2.61 -11.32 -17.24
C VAL A 244 -3.62 -12.29 -16.62
N ALA A 245 -3.17 -13.01 -15.58
CA ALA A 245 -3.96 -13.99 -14.82
C ALA A 245 -4.34 -15.26 -15.60
N ASP A 246 -3.67 -15.52 -16.73
CA ASP A 246 -3.97 -16.63 -17.62
C ASP A 246 -2.75 -17.00 -18.49
N PHE A 247 -2.83 -18.03 -19.31
CA PHE A 247 -1.80 -18.32 -20.30
C PHE A 247 -2.43 -18.92 -21.56
N SER A 248 -1.66 -18.93 -22.64
CA SER A 248 -2.05 -19.64 -23.86
C SER A 248 -0.90 -20.48 -24.41
N CYS A 249 -1.22 -21.68 -24.88
CA CYS A 249 -0.25 -22.59 -25.45
C CYS A 249 -0.40 -22.67 -26.97
N SER A 250 0.69 -22.41 -27.69
CA SER A 250 0.80 -22.73 -29.12
C SER A 250 1.30 -24.15 -29.29
N CYS A 251 0.40 -25.06 -29.67
CA CYS A 251 0.70 -26.48 -29.75
C CYS A 251 1.35 -26.87 -31.09
N PRO A 252 2.49 -27.60 -31.06
CA PRO A 252 3.04 -28.18 -32.26
C PRO A 252 2.14 -29.33 -32.74
N ALA A 253 1.93 -29.46 -34.04
CA ALA A 253 1.25 -30.64 -34.59
C ALA A 253 2.04 -31.92 -34.23
N PRO A 254 1.37 -33.03 -33.87
CA PRO A 254 -0.07 -33.27 -33.87
C PRO A 254 -0.73 -33.06 -32.49
N TYR A 255 -0.38 -32.03 -31.72
CA TYR A 255 -0.93 -31.83 -30.38
C TYR A 255 -2.00 -30.73 -30.34
N GLU A 256 -3.03 -30.95 -29.54
CA GLU A 256 -4.13 -30.02 -29.25
C GLU A 256 -4.43 -29.93 -27.75
N GLY A 257 -5.41 -29.10 -27.37
CA GLY A 257 -5.78 -28.81 -25.98
C GLY A 257 -5.14 -27.53 -25.44
N ASN A 258 -5.64 -27.04 -24.31
CA ASN A 258 -5.19 -25.76 -23.73
C ASN A 258 -3.75 -25.83 -23.22
N MET A 259 -3.26 -27.01 -22.90
CA MET A 259 -1.88 -27.28 -22.48
C MET A 259 -1.15 -28.20 -23.46
N CYS A 260 -1.65 -28.39 -24.69
CA CYS A 260 -1.09 -29.31 -25.69
C CYS A 260 -0.99 -30.77 -25.19
N GLU A 261 -1.89 -31.16 -24.30
CA GLU A 261 -1.93 -32.45 -23.64
C GLU A 261 -2.60 -33.55 -24.48
N ILE A 262 -3.35 -33.15 -25.51
CA ILE A 262 -4.08 -34.05 -26.40
C ILE A 262 -3.21 -34.35 -27.62
N TYR A 263 -3.05 -35.62 -27.96
CA TYR A 263 -2.43 -36.04 -29.21
C TYR A 263 -3.54 -36.27 -30.24
N ASP A 264 -3.53 -35.49 -31.31
CA ASP A 264 -4.55 -35.43 -32.35
C ASP A 264 -3.90 -35.54 -33.75
N LEU A 265 -3.89 -36.76 -34.29
CA LEU A 265 -3.30 -37.07 -35.58
C LEU A 265 -4.40 -36.92 -36.65
N ASP A 266 -4.09 -36.33 -37.81
CA ASP A 266 -5.02 -36.38 -38.95
C ASP A 266 -5.25 -37.84 -39.37
N GLU A 267 -6.33 -38.45 -38.88
CA GLU A 267 -6.68 -39.83 -39.15
C GLU A 267 -7.19 -40.00 -40.58
N CYS A 268 -7.73 -38.93 -41.16
CA CYS A 268 -8.18 -38.88 -42.54
C CYS A 268 -7.02 -38.93 -43.56
N SER A 269 -5.79 -38.60 -43.17
CA SER A 269 -4.58 -38.74 -43.99
C SER A 269 -4.37 -40.16 -44.52
N SER A 270 -4.87 -41.17 -43.78
CA SER A 270 -4.81 -42.59 -44.16
C SER A 270 -5.93 -43.03 -45.12
N THR A 271 -6.86 -42.13 -45.46
CA THR A 271 -8.07 -42.40 -46.26
C THR A 271 -8.92 -43.57 -45.72
N PRO A 272 -9.37 -43.52 -44.45
CA PRO A 272 -10.01 -44.66 -43.79
C PRO A 272 -11.44 -44.94 -44.31
N CYS A 273 -12.13 -43.94 -44.88
CA CYS A 273 -13.48 -44.09 -45.41
C CYS A 273 -13.48 -44.80 -46.76
N GLN A 274 -14.12 -45.96 -46.82
CA GLN A 274 -14.25 -46.79 -48.01
C GLN A 274 -15.46 -46.35 -48.87
N ASN A 275 -15.60 -46.95 -50.05
CA ASN A 275 -16.78 -46.84 -50.90
C ASN A 275 -17.22 -45.39 -51.24
N GLY A 276 -16.26 -44.45 -51.31
CA GLY A 276 -16.52 -43.05 -51.63
C GLY A 276 -17.05 -42.22 -50.45
N GLY A 277 -16.92 -42.72 -49.21
CA GLY A 277 -17.20 -41.96 -48.00
C GLY A 277 -16.31 -40.73 -47.86
N VAL A 278 -16.88 -39.62 -47.38
CA VAL A 278 -16.13 -38.39 -47.07
C VAL A 278 -15.64 -38.47 -45.63
N CYS A 279 -14.32 -38.40 -45.45
CA CYS A 279 -13.70 -38.41 -44.13
C CYS A 279 -13.73 -37.02 -43.50
N GLN A 280 -14.06 -36.98 -42.21
CA GLN A 280 -13.93 -35.82 -41.35
C GLN A 280 -13.03 -36.18 -40.18
N ASP A 281 -11.94 -35.45 -40.05
CA ASP A 281 -10.97 -35.56 -38.96
C ASP A 281 -11.59 -34.99 -37.68
N LEU A 282 -11.41 -35.69 -36.57
CA LEU A 282 -11.90 -35.31 -35.25
C LEU A 282 -10.76 -35.50 -34.24
N VAL A 283 -10.89 -34.91 -33.05
CA VAL A 283 -9.85 -35.00 -32.02
C VAL A 283 -9.63 -36.46 -31.59
N ALA A 284 -8.50 -37.03 -32.01
CA ALA A 284 -8.10 -38.42 -31.79
C ALA A 284 -9.13 -39.46 -32.31
N ASP A 285 -9.94 -39.11 -33.32
CA ASP A 285 -10.88 -40.01 -33.99
C ASP A 285 -11.21 -39.51 -35.41
N PHE A 286 -11.93 -40.31 -36.19
CA PHE A 286 -12.47 -39.88 -37.48
C PHE A 286 -13.93 -40.29 -37.65
N SER A 287 -14.61 -39.53 -38.50
CA SER A 287 -15.99 -39.78 -38.92
C SER A 287 -16.05 -39.95 -40.44
N CYS A 288 -16.84 -40.92 -40.90
CA CYS A 288 -17.12 -41.12 -42.33
C CYS A 288 -18.57 -40.79 -42.65
N SER A 289 -18.78 -39.84 -43.56
CA SER A 289 -20.08 -39.61 -44.19
C SER A 289 -20.27 -40.58 -45.35
N CYS A 290 -21.08 -41.62 -45.14
CA CYS A 290 -21.24 -42.70 -46.09
C CYS A 290 -22.29 -42.39 -47.17
N PRO A 291 -21.97 -42.55 -48.47
CA PRO A 291 -22.96 -42.48 -49.53
C PRO A 291 -23.88 -43.70 -49.47
N TYR A 292 -25.18 -43.51 -49.72
CA TYR A 292 -26.10 -44.64 -49.86
C TYR A 292 -25.67 -45.54 -51.04
N PRO A 293 -25.72 -46.89 -50.92
CA PRO A 293 -26.26 -47.70 -49.83
C PRO A 293 -25.20 -48.24 -48.84
N TYR A 294 -24.21 -47.46 -48.44
CA TYR A 294 -23.17 -47.89 -47.52
C TYR A 294 -23.37 -47.37 -46.09
N GLU A 295 -22.98 -48.19 -45.10
CA GLU A 295 -22.98 -47.86 -43.67
C GLU A 295 -21.72 -48.43 -42.98
N GLY A 296 -21.58 -48.17 -41.67
CA GLY A 296 -20.43 -48.57 -40.86
C GLY A 296 -19.47 -47.39 -40.61
N LYS A 297 -18.54 -47.55 -39.64
CA LYS A 297 -17.62 -46.47 -39.24
C LYS A 297 -16.70 -46.04 -40.40
N MET A 298 -16.38 -46.97 -41.30
CA MET A 298 -15.52 -46.75 -42.46
C MET A 298 -16.32 -46.90 -43.78
N CYS A 299 -17.66 -46.86 -43.75
CA CYS A 299 -18.53 -47.11 -44.90
C CYS A 299 -18.29 -48.48 -45.57
N GLU A 300 -17.88 -49.47 -44.79
CA GLU A 300 -17.45 -50.80 -45.25
C GLU A 300 -18.63 -51.76 -45.52
N THR A 301 -19.82 -51.46 -45.02
CA THR A 301 -20.98 -52.35 -45.06
C THR A 301 -21.98 -51.91 -46.11
N TYR A 302 -22.44 -52.84 -46.97
CA TYR A 302 -23.49 -52.59 -47.95
C TYR A 302 -24.87 -52.91 -47.38
N VAL A 303 -25.79 -51.94 -47.41
CA VAL A 303 -27.16 -52.10 -46.93
C VAL A 303 -28.05 -52.59 -48.08
N SER A 304 -28.42 -53.87 -48.02
CA SER A 304 -29.22 -54.53 -49.06
C SER A 304 -30.70 -54.15 -49.08
N THR A 305 -31.17 -53.41 -48.08
CA THR A 305 -32.57 -52.98 -47.95
C THR A 305 -32.66 -51.48 -47.74
N PRO A 306 -33.49 -50.74 -48.50
CA PRO A 306 -33.78 -49.34 -48.19
C PRO A 306 -34.24 -49.20 -46.74
N PRO A 307 -33.87 -48.12 -46.02
CA PRO A 307 -34.43 -47.88 -44.69
C PRO A 307 -35.96 -47.90 -44.80
N PRO A 308 -36.69 -48.48 -43.83
CA PRO A 308 -38.13 -48.40 -43.82
C PRO A 308 -38.50 -46.92 -43.88
N TYR A 309 -39.25 -46.54 -44.91
CA TYR A 309 -39.90 -45.24 -44.98
C TYR A 309 -40.76 -45.12 -43.72
N VAL A 310 -40.26 -44.40 -42.72
CA VAL A 310 -41.03 -43.98 -41.56
C VAL A 310 -41.62 -42.64 -41.97
N PRO A 311 -42.90 -42.57 -42.40
CA PRO A 311 -43.53 -41.27 -42.54
C PRO A 311 -43.51 -40.65 -41.16
N THR A 312 -42.80 -39.54 -41.00
CA THR A 312 -42.95 -38.69 -39.83
C THR A 312 -44.37 -38.13 -39.85
N THR A 313 -45.31 -38.89 -39.29
CA THR A 313 -46.59 -38.38 -38.83
C THR A 313 -46.34 -37.51 -37.60
N ALA A 314 -45.62 -36.40 -37.79
CA ALA A 314 -45.61 -35.34 -36.79
C ALA A 314 -46.96 -34.62 -36.92
N PRO A 315 -47.83 -34.65 -35.89
CA PRO A 315 -49.08 -33.91 -35.94
C PRO A 315 -48.78 -32.41 -36.03
N VAL A 316 -49.54 -31.74 -36.88
CA VAL A 316 -49.61 -30.28 -37.03
C VAL A 316 -49.90 -29.65 -35.67
N ILE A 317 -49.00 -28.81 -35.15
CA ILE A 317 -49.26 -28.01 -33.94
C ILE A 317 -49.86 -26.66 -34.32
N THR A 318 -50.87 -26.31 -33.54
CA THR A 318 -51.77 -25.17 -33.57
C THR A 318 -51.14 -23.91 -32.97
N GLU A 319 -50.61 -23.00 -33.79
CA GLU A 319 -50.63 -21.55 -33.49
C GLU A 319 -50.70 -20.79 -34.82
N GLY A 320 -51.93 -20.62 -35.31
CA GLY A 320 -52.20 -19.81 -36.48
C GLY A 320 -53.06 -18.61 -36.11
N ALA A 321 -52.73 -17.45 -36.65
CA ALA A 321 -53.58 -16.27 -36.53
C ALA A 321 -54.71 -16.33 -37.57
N VAL A 322 -55.91 -15.87 -37.21
CA VAL A 322 -57.00 -15.69 -38.17
C VAL A 322 -56.60 -14.58 -39.13
N VAL A 323 -56.60 -14.86 -40.43
CA VAL A 323 -56.26 -13.85 -41.43
C VAL A 323 -57.41 -12.82 -41.49
N PRO A 324 -57.16 -11.51 -41.31
CA PRO A 324 -58.22 -10.51 -41.25
C PRO A 324 -59.00 -10.44 -42.58
N PHE A 325 -60.31 -10.24 -42.47
CA PHE A 325 -61.27 -10.22 -43.60
C PHE A 325 -60.91 -9.23 -44.73
N SER A 326 -60.09 -8.22 -44.46
CA SER A 326 -59.60 -7.27 -45.47
C SER A 326 -58.63 -7.87 -46.49
N SER A 327 -58.14 -9.10 -46.28
CA SER A 327 -57.24 -9.82 -47.18
C SER A 327 -57.93 -10.43 -48.42
N GLY A 328 -59.27 -10.45 -48.46
CA GLY A 328 -60.05 -10.97 -49.60
C GLY A 328 -59.99 -12.50 -49.78
N LEU A 329 -59.35 -13.22 -48.85
CA LEU A 329 -59.20 -14.68 -48.90
C LEU A 329 -60.41 -15.36 -48.24
N MET A 330 -61.07 -16.25 -48.97
CA MET A 330 -62.22 -17.01 -48.50
C MET A 330 -62.02 -18.50 -48.74
N CYS A 331 -62.47 -19.33 -47.81
CA CYS A 331 -62.26 -20.78 -47.85
C CYS A 331 -62.96 -21.50 -49.01
N ASN A 332 -63.99 -20.90 -49.62
CA ASN A 332 -64.65 -21.39 -50.85
C ASN A 332 -64.93 -22.91 -50.89
N GLY A 333 -65.18 -23.54 -49.74
CA GLY A 333 -65.46 -24.98 -49.60
C GLY A 333 -64.23 -25.91 -49.57
N MET A 334 -63.01 -25.40 -49.49
CA MET A 334 -61.79 -26.21 -49.34
C MET A 334 -61.36 -26.32 -47.88
N ASN A 335 -60.79 -27.47 -47.49
CA ASN A 335 -60.26 -27.68 -46.13
C ASN A 335 -58.88 -27.02 -45.93
N PHE A 336 -58.11 -26.86 -47.00
CA PHE A 336 -56.78 -26.25 -47.01
C PHE A 336 -56.46 -25.74 -48.42
N PHE A 337 -55.60 -24.73 -48.53
CA PHE A 337 -55.07 -24.26 -49.81
C PHE A 337 -53.73 -23.51 -49.64
N LEU A 338 -53.01 -23.35 -50.75
CA LEU A 338 -51.80 -22.52 -50.86
C LEU A 338 -52.10 -21.35 -51.81
N LEU A 339 -51.52 -20.17 -51.56
CA LEU A 339 -51.66 -19.01 -52.46
C LEU A 339 -50.61 -18.98 -53.56
N ASP A 340 -49.44 -19.56 -53.30
CA ASP A 340 -48.37 -19.71 -54.28
C ASP A 340 -48.21 -21.18 -54.69
N THR A 341 -47.73 -21.36 -55.92
CA THR A 341 -47.25 -22.63 -56.45
C THR A 341 -46.29 -23.29 -55.46
N ASP A 342 -46.39 -24.61 -55.36
CA ASP A 342 -45.75 -25.55 -54.42
C ASP A 342 -44.41 -25.08 -53.80
N CYS A 343 -44.15 -25.48 -52.54
CA CYS A 343 -42.92 -25.21 -51.73
C CYS A 343 -42.97 -24.06 -50.72
N SER A 344 -44.15 -23.61 -50.32
CA SER A 344 -44.25 -22.62 -49.25
C SER A 344 -44.05 -23.25 -47.87
N HIS A 345 -43.28 -22.54 -47.03
CA HIS A 345 -43.19 -22.79 -45.59
C HIS A 345 -44.48 -22.40 -44.84
N ILE A 346 -45.37 -21.67 -45.52
CA ILE A 346 -46.65 -21.16 -45.03
C ILE A 346 -47.80 -21.86 -45.78
N TYR A 347 -48.80 -22.34 -45.05
CA TYR A 347 -50.03 -22.92 -45.62
C TYR A 347 -51.28 -22.42 -44.91
N TYR A 348 -52.44 -22.53 -45.55
CA TYR A 348 -53.70 -22.03 -45.00
C TYR A 348 -54.66 -23.17 -44.71
N VAL A 349 -55.29 -23.14 -43.53
CA VAL A 349 -56.27 -24.13 -43.06
C VAL A 349 -57.62 -23.46 -42.86
N CYS A 350 -58.68 -24.13 -43.30
CA CYS A 350 -60.05 -23.68 -43.13
C CYS A 350 -60.73 -24.50 -42.03
N SER A 351 -61.23 -23.81 -41.00
CA SER A 351 -61.95 -24.45 -39.89
C SER A 351 -63.46 -24.36 -40.09
N PRO A 352 -64.23 -25.44 -39.80
CA PRO A 352 -65.68 -25.41 -39.90
C PRO A 352 -66.28 -24.30 -39.01
N GLY A 353 -67.05 -23.40 -39.61
CA GLY A 353 -67.70 -22.29 -38.89
C GLY A 353 -67.00 -20.93 -39.01
N TYR A 354 -65.85 -20.85 -39.69
CA TYR A 354 -65.16 -19.60 -40.00
C TYR A 354 -64.98 -19.46 -41.52
N ASP A 355 -65.40 -18.32 -42.09
CA ASP A 355 -65.23 -18.06 -43.54
C ASP A 355 -63.80 -17.62 -43.90
N ALA A 356 -63.03 -17.13 -42.92
CA ALA A 356 -61.66 -16.69 -43.08
C ALA A 356 -60.67 -17.83 -42.78
N PRO A 357 -59.62 -18.03 -43.61
CA PRO A 357 -58.60 -19.04 -43.37
C PRO A 357 -57.69 -18.69 -42.18
N ILE A 358 -57.08 -19.71 -41.60
CA ILE A 358 -56.04 -19.61 -40.57
C ILE A 358 -54.70 -19.84 -41.25
N VAL A 359 -53.74 -18.93 -41.06
CA VAL A 359 -52.37 -19.10 -41.56
C VAL A 359 -51.58 -20.02 -40.64
N MET A 360 -50.87 -20.97 -41.20
CA MET A 360 -50.05 -21.95 -40.50
C MET A 360 -48.63 -21.95 -41.07
N HIS A 361 -47.66 -22.22 -40.21
CA HIS A 361 -46.25 -22.34 -40.58
C HIS A 361 -45.79 -23.78 -40.34
N CYS A 362 -45.04 -24.33 -41.29
CA CYS A 362 -44.32 -25.57 -41.02
C CYS A 362 -43.20 -25.31 -39.99
N PRO A 363 -42.72 -26.34 -39.27
CA PRO A 363 -41.54 -26.19 -38.42
C PRO A 363 -40.26 -26.13 -39.26
N SER A 364 -39.28 -25.32 -38.85
CA SER A 364 -37.89 -25.37 -39.36
C SER A 364 -37.80 -25.28 -40.91
N ASN A 365 -36.83 -25.96 -41.54
CA ASN A 365 -36.63 -25.96 -43.00
C ASN A 365 -37.61 -26.86 -43.78
N LEU A 366 -38.82 -27.11 -43.25
CA LEU A 366 -39.82 -27.96 -43.88
C LEU A 366 -40.79 -27.14 -44.74
N VAL A 367 -41.29 -27.76 -45.80
CA VAL A 367 -42.28 -27.19 -46.73
C VAL A 367 -43.58 -27.98 -46.68
N PHE A 368 -44.71 -27.34 -46.96
CA PHE A 368 -45.99 -28.04 -46.93
C PHE A 368 -46.18 -28.90 -48.20
N ASN A 369 -46.30 -30.20 -48.02
CA ASN A 369 -46.64 -31.15 -49.08
C ASN A 369 -48.16 -31.19 -49.26
N LYS A 370 -48.68 -30.62 -50.34
CA LYS A 370 -50.13 -30.55 -50.61
C LYS A 370 -50.79 -31.92 -50.84
N ASP A 371 -50.04 -32.87 -51.40
CA ASP A 371 -50.56 -34.19 -51.78
C ASP A 371 -50.74 -35.05 -50.54
N LEU A 372 -49.78 -34.97 -49.61
CA LEU A 372 -49.78 -35.71 -48.34
C LEU A 372 -50.43 -34.93 -47.18
N ARG A 373 -50.65 -33.63 -47.35
CA ARG A 373 -51.22 -32.71 -46.34
C ARG A 373 -50.41 -32.64 -45.04
N VAL A 374 -49.09 -32.69 -45.14
CA VAL A 374 -48.15 -32.65 -44.02
C VAL A 374 -46.95 -31.75 -44.35
N CYS A 375 -46.26 -31.26 -43.33
CA CYS A 375 -44.96 -30.61 -43.51
C CYS A 375 -43.89 -31.69 -43.75
N ASP A 376 -43.12 -31.53 -44.83
CA ASP A 376 -42.13 -32.50 -45.30
C ASP A 376 -40.83 -31.81 -45.73
N TYR A 377 -39.76 -32.58 -45.91
CA TYR A 377 -38.50 -32.05 -46.43
C TYR A 377 -38.66 -31.60 -47.89
N PRO A 378 -37.99 -30.52 -48.32
CA PRO A 378 -38.09 -30.02 -49.70
C PRO A 378 -37.87 -31.11 -50.76
N GLY A 379 -36.84 -31.96 -50.62
CA GLY A 379 -36.55 -33.02 -51.59
C GLY A 379 -37.57 -34.16 -51.68
N ALA A 380 -38.57 -34.21 -50.79
CA ALA A 380 -39.65 -35.20 -50.82
C ALA A 380 -40.92 -34.67 -51.54
N VAL A 381 -41.01 -33.38 -51.83
CA VAL A 381 -42.13 -32.79 -52.57
C VAL A 381 -41.74 -32.74 -54.05
N VAL A 382 -42.50 -33.42 -54.91
CA VAL A 382 -42.14 -33.69 -56.32
C VAL A 382 -41.95 -32.43 -57.19
N TYR A 383 -42.29 -31.25 -56.67
CA TYR A 383 -42.14 -29.95 -57.34
C TYR A 383 -41.43 -28.91 -56.48
N CYS A 384 -40.68 -29.39 -55.46
CA CYS A 384 -39.63 -28.70 -54.70
C CYS A 384 -38.29 -29.42 -54.94
#